data_AF-A0AAU8ZN58-F1
#
_entry.id   AF-A0AAU8ZN58-F1
#
_cell.length_a   1.000
_cell.length_b   1.000
_cell.length_c   1.000
_cell.angle_alpha   90.00
_cell.angle_beta   90.00
_cell.angle_gamma   90.00
#
_symmetry.space_group_name_H-M   'P 1'
#
loop_
_entity.id
_entity.type
_entity.pdbx_description
1 polymer ?
#
loop_
_entity_poly.entity_id
_entity_poly.type
_entity_poly.pdbx_seq_one_letter_code
_entity_poly.pdbx_strand_id
1 'polypeptide(L)'
;MDKLTKSETQILIDYVKGMIQDNKEPEKKAVIALCNELERINNLRPFGYLSVTAAVCLRRGGKTIITPENNGNCIPLYRLDK
;
A
#
# COMPACT_ATOMS: atom_id res chain seq x y z
N MET A 1 15.86 -2.86 -13.39
CA MET A 1 15.54 -2.07 -12.18
C MET A 1 15.69 -3.01 -11.01
N ASP A 2 16.69 -2.76 -10.17
CA ASP A 2 17.03 -3.63 -9.05
C ASP A 2 15.99 -3.48 -7.92
N LYS A 3 15.56 -4.60 -7.34
CA LYS A 3 14.62 -4.63 -6.22
C LYS A 3 15.34 -4.21 -4.94
N LEU A 4 14.62 -3.56 -4.02
CA LEU A 4 15.18 -3.23 -2.71
C LEU A 4 15.55 -4.51 -1.95
N THR A 5 16.70 -4.45 -1.29
CA THR A 5 17.08 -5.42 -0.28
C THR A 5 16.18 -5.27 0.96
N LYS A 6 16.17 -6.32 1.79
CA LYS A 6 15.46 -6.31 3.07
C LYS A 6 15.95 -5.19 3.99
N SER A 7 17.25 -4.87 3.96
CA SER A 7 17.84 -3.77 4.73
C SER A 7 17.38 -2.40 4.27
N GLU A 8 17.33 -2.15 2.96
CA GLU A 8 16.88 -0.85 2.44
C GLU A 8 15.38 -0.62 2.69
N THR A 9 14.58 -1.69 2.62
CA THR A 9 13.16 -1.64 2.98
C THR A 9 12.96 -1.26 4.45
N GLN A 10 13.78 -1.82 5.34
CA GLN A 10 13.68 -1.55 6.78
C GLN A 10 14.04 -0.09 7.10
N ILE A 11 15.06 0.48 6.44
CA ILE A 11 15.45 1.88 6.58
C ILE A 11 14.30 2.83 6.22
N LEU A 12 13.59 2.55 5.12
CA LEU A 12 12.44 3.36 4.71
C LEU A 12 11.28 3.28 5.72
N ILE A 13 11.01 2.09 6.27
CA ILE A 13 9.98 1.91 7.30
C ILE A 13 10.33 2.71 8.55
N ASP A 14 11.58 2.67 9.00
CA ASP A 14 11.99 3.33 10.24
C ASP A 14 12.02 4.85 10.09
N TYR A 15 12.39 5.37 8.91
CA TYR A 15 12.27 6.79 8.57
C TYR A 15 10.81 7.29 8.71
N VAL A 16 9.86 6.54 8.16
CA VAL A 16 8.43 6.93 8.20
C VAL A 16 7.85 6.82 9.61
N LYS A 17 8.26 5.82 10.40
CA LYS A 17 7.91 5.76 11.83
C LYS A 17 8.38 7.00 12.58
N GLY A 18 9.60 7.47 12.31
CA GLY A 18 10.13 8.71 12.88
C GLY A 18 9.29 9.94 12.50
N MET A 19 8.88 10.06 11.23
CA MET A 19 8.01 11.16 10.79
C MET A 19 6.64 11.18 11.49
N ILE A 20 6.06 9.99 11.74
CA ILE A 20 4.80 9.83 12.45
C ILE A 20 4.96 10.22 13.93
N GLN A 21 6.03 9.73 14.59
CA GLN A 21 6.31 10.03 16.00
C GLN A 21 6.57 11.52 16.25
N ASP A 22 7.22 12.20 15.30
CA ASP A 22 7.47 13.63 15.37
C ASP A 22 6.22 14.50 15.09
N ASN A 23 5.07 13.88 14.77
CA ASN A 23 3.80 14.54 14.41
C ASN A 23 3.93 15.56 13.25
N LYS A 24 4.96 15.39 12.40
CA LYS A 24 5.29 16.29 11.28
C LYS A 24 4.34 16.11 10.10
N GLU A 25 3.70 14.95 9.99
CA GLU A 25 2.71 14.63 8.97
C GLU A 25 1.57 13.79 9.60
N PRO A 26 0.30 13.96 9.16
CA PRO A 26 -0.77 13.05 9.56
C PRO A 26 -0.38 11.60 9.21
N GLU A 27 -0.41 10.72 10.22
CA GLU A 27 0.05 9.33 10.14
C GLU A 27 -0.40 8.59 8.86
N LYS A 28 -1.67 8.78 8.50
CA LYS A 28 -2.28 8.20 7.30
C LYS A 28 -1.59 8.62 6.00
N LYS A 29 -1.16 9.88 5.87
CA LYS A 29 -0.48 10.38 4.66
C LYS A 29 0.93 9.81 4.55
N ALA A 30 1.67 9.75 5.66
CA ALA A 30 3.02 9.21 5.69
C ALA A 30 3.06 7.73 5.31
N VAL A 31 2.10 6.94 5.81
CA VAL A 31 1.96 5.51 5.45
C VAL A 31 1.64 5.33 3.97
N ILE A 32 0.74 6.13 3.39
CA ILE A 32 0.40 6.05 1.96
C ILE A 32 1.62 6.38 1.09
N ALA A 33 2.38 7.43 1.43
CA ALA A 33 3.58 7.80 0.70
C ALA A 33 4.64 6.68 0.72
N LEU A 34 4.81 6.02 1.86
CA LEU A 34 5.71 4.86 1.97
C LEU A 34 5.29 3.71 1.06
N CYS A 35 4.00 3.36 1.07
CA CYS A 35 3.48 2.28 0.23
C CYS A 35 3.68 2.57 -1.26
N ASN A 36 3.43 3.81 -1.70
CA ASN A 36 3.62 4.23 -3.08
C ASN A 36 5.11 4.13 -3.50
N GLU A 37 6.04 4.53 -2.63
CA GLU A 37 7.47 4.40 -2.93
C GLU A 37 7.95 2.95 -2.95
N LEU A 38 7.47 2.12 -2.03
CA LEU A 38 7.77 0.69 -2.05
C LEU A 38 7.24 0.02 -3.32
N GLU A 39 6.07 0.42 -3.81
CA GLU A 39 5.52 -0.04 -5.09
C GLU A 39 6.41 0.38 -6.26
N ARG A 40 6.76 1.68 -6.34
CA ARG A 40 7.60 2.23 -7.42
C ARG A 40 8.96 1.56 -7.49
N ILE A 41 9.63 1.39 -6.34
CA ILE A 41 10.99 0.86 -6.32
C ILE A 41 11.01 -0.65 -6.59
N ASN A 42 10.07 -1.40 -6.04
CA ASN A 42 10.03 -2.86 -6.25
C ASN A 42 9.34 -3.29 -7.55
N ASN A 43 8.84 -2.34 -8.35
CA ASN A 43 8.05 -2.58 -9.55
C ASN A 43 6.92 -3.58 -9.26
N LEU A 44 6.26 -3.42 -8.12
CA LEU A 44 5.19 -4.30 -7.70
C LEU A 44 4.01 -4.09 -8.65
N ARG A 45 3.51 -5.19 -9.20
CA ARG A 45 2.28 -5.16 -9.98
C ARG A 45 1.12 -5.56 -9.06
N PRO A 46 0.06 -4.75 -8.99
CA PRO A 46 -1.17 -5.18 -8.32
C PRO A 46 -1.65 -6.50 -8.92
N PHE A 47 -2.07 -7.45 -8.07
CA PHE A 47 -2.70 -8.68 -8.57
C PHE A 47 -4.21 -8.48 -8.81
N GLY A 48 -4.75 -7.38 -8.30
CA GLY A 48 -6.12 -6.97 -8.47
C GLY A 48 -6.39 -5.63 -7.79
N TYR A 49 -7.62 -5.18 -7.90
CA TYR A 49 -8.08 -3.86 -7.51
C TYR A 49 -9.39 -4.00 -6.72
N LEU A 50 -9.57 -3.11 -5.76
CA LEU A 50 -10.71 -3.09 -4.86
C LEU A 50 -11.42 -1.74 -4.94
N SER A 51 -12.70 -1.69 -5.27
CA SER A 51 -13.43 -0.42 -5.24
C SER A 51 -13.54 0.15 -3.82
N VAL A 52 -13.71 1.46 -3.69
CA VAL A 52 -13.92 2.11 -2.37
C VAL A 52 -15.13 1.51 -1.65
N THR A 53 -16.21 1.22 -2.38
CA THR A 53 -17.42 0.56 -1.85
C THR A 53 -17.10 -0.85 -1.34
N ALA A 54 -16.33 -1.62 -2.10
CA ALA A 54 -15.87 -2.95 -1.69
C ALA A 54 -15.04 -2.90 -0.40
N ALA A 55 -14.18 -1.91 -0.24
CA ALA A 55 -13.41 -1.69 0.99
C ALA A 55 -14.30 -1.38 2.20
N VAL A 56 -15.38 -0.62 2.01
CA VAL A 56 -16.39 -0.38 3.07
C VAL A 56 -17.08 -1.69 3.46
N CYS A 57 -17.45 -2.52 2.49
CA CYS A 57 -18.07 -3.82 2.75
C CYS A 57 -17.16 -4.75 3.57
N LEU A 58 -15.86 -4.82 3.24
CA LEU A 58 -14.89 -5.60 4.02
C LEU A 58 -14.77 -5.13 5.47
N ARG A 59 -14.74 -3.80 5.70
CA ARG A 59 -14.72 -3.24 7.07
C ARG A 59 -15.93 -3.61 7.91
N ARG A 60 -17.04 -3.99 7.27
CA ARG A 60 -18.28 -4.45 7.93
C ARG A 60 -18.36 -5.97 8.08
N GLY A 61 -17.27 -6.69 7.80
CA GLY A 61 -17.24 -8.16 7.84
C GLY A 61 -17.93 -8.82 6.64
N GLY A 62 -18.26 -8.06 5.59
CA GLY A 62 -18.86 -8.58 4.37
C GLY A 62 -17.84 -9.26 3.45
N LYS A 63 -18.36 -9.89 2.39
CA LYS A 63 -17.56 -10.39 1.26
C LYS A 63 -17.57 -9.37 0.12
N THR A 64 -16.55 -9.41 -0.72
CA THR A 64 -16.48 -8.56 -1.91
C THR A 64 -15.67 -9.20 -3.03
N ILE A 65 -15.71 -8.60 -4.22
CA ILE A 65 -15.04 -9.08 -5.42
C ILE A 65 -13.83 -8.17 -5.68
N ILE A 66 -12.70 -8.81 -5.97
CA ILE A 66 -11.48 -8.15 -6.45
C ILE A 66 -11.54 -8.12 -7.98
N THR A 67 -11.35 -6.95 -8.59
CA THR A 67 -11.33 -6.79 -10.04
C THR A 67 -9.91 -6.87 -10.59
N PRO A 68 -9.70 -7.43 -11.80
CA PRO A 68 -8.36 -7.48 -12.40
C PRO A 68 -7.91 -6.11 -12.95
N GLU A 69 -8.83 -5.19 -13.21
CA GLU A 69 -8.56 -3.89 -13.84
C GLU A 69 -8.81 -2.71 -12.89
N ASN A 70 -8.07 -1.63 -13.13
CA ASN A 70 -8.21 -0.36 -12.42
C ASN A 70 -9.23 0.54 -13.13
N ASN A 71 -10.40 0.70 -12.53
CA ASN A 71 -11.49 1.52 -13.09
C ASN A 71 -11.43 2.99 -12.60
N GLY A 72 -10.25 3.48 -12.20
CA GLY A 72 -10.00 4.89 -11.85
C GLY A 72 -10.34 5.30 -10.41
N ASN A 73 -11.04 4.46 -9.64
CA ASN A 73 -11.39 4.69 -8.24
C ASN A 73 -11.21 3.42 -7.38
N CYS A 74 -10.10 2.74 -7.60
CA CYS A 74 -9.82 1.47 -6.93
C CYS A 74 -8.54 1.54 -6.09
N ILE A 75 -8.54 0.81 -4.98
CA ILE A 75 -7.40 0.54 -4.12
C ILE A 75 -6.68 -0.67 -4.73
N PRO A 76 -5.41 -0.55 -5.15
CA PRO A 76 -4.66 -1.69 -5.64
C PRO A 76 -4.35 -2.68 -4.50
N LEU A 77 -4.41 -3.97 -4.80
CA LEU A 77 -4.08 -5.05 -3.89
C LEU A 77 -2.82 -5.77 -4.34
N TYR A 78 -1.94 -6.06 -3.39
CA TYR A 78 -0.67 -6.75 -3.62
C TYR A 78 -0.65 -8.03 -2.80
N ARG A 79 -0.08 -9.09 -3.37
CA ARG A 79 0.19 -10.32 -2.63
C ARG A 79 1.46 -10.16 -1.83
N LEU A 80 1.41 -10.55 -0.56
CA LEU A 80 2.57 -10.63 0.33
C LEU A 80 3.31 -11.96 0.17
N ASP A 81 2.65 -12.96 -0.40
CA ASP A 81 3.19 -14.26 -0.77
C ASP A 81 3.59 -14.27 -2.25
N LYS A 82 4.78 -14.79 -2.55
CA LYS A 82 5.19 -15.11 -3.92
C LYS A 82 4.55 -16.41 -4.36
#